data_AF-A0A9P0KFR0-F1
#
_entry.id   AF-A0A9P0KFR0-F1
#
_cell.length_a   1.000
_cell.length_b   1.000
_cell.length_c   1.000
_cell.angle_alpha   90.00
_cell.angle_beta   90.00
_cell.angle_gamma   90.00
#
_symmetry.space_group_name_H-M   'P 1'
#
loop_
_entity.id
_entity.type
_entity.pdbx_description
1 polymer ?
#
loop_
_entity_poly.entity_id
_entity_poly.type
_entity_poly.pdbx_seq_one_letter_code
_entity_poly.pdbx_strand_id
1 'polypeptide(L)'
;MVDLGGYVIILVETKDKKIKLYGSPADKDNLEVGDEILEVNGKTLEDATHTEVINHIHQCIRSRTICLRVKRRSGARLGKRKGKTGCCQVVDYVGELRKT
;
A
#
# COMPACT_ATOMS: atom_id res chain seq x y z
N MET A 1 -10.64 -6.91 9.01
CA MET A 1 -10.27 -6.77 7.59
C MET A 1 -10.47 -5.31 7.23
N VAL A 2 -9.40 -4.64 6.79
CA VAL A 2 -9.46 -3.21 6.41
C VAL A 2 -9.91 -3.15 4.96
N ASP A 3 -11.07 -2.54 4.72
CA ASP A 3 -11.64 -2.48 3.38
C ASP A 3 -11.08 -1.26 2.64
N LEU A 4 -10.05 -1.48 1.82
CA LEU A 4 -9.46 -0.48 0.90
C LEU A 4 -10.07 -0.60 -0.49
N GLY A 5 -11.39 -0.80 -0.59
CA GLY A 5 -12.08 -0.92 -1.88
C GLY A 5 -11.61 -2.12 -2.68
N GLY A 6 -11.45 -3.28 -2.03
CA GLY A 6 -10.93 -4.48 -2.68
C GLY A 6 -9.42 -4.41 -2.96
N TYR A 7 -8.64 -3.69 -2.16
CA TYR A 7 -7.17 -3.73 -2.19
C TYR A 7 -6.66 -4.46 -0.94
N VAL A 8 -5.95 -5.57 -1.13
CA VAL A 8 -5.35 -6.34 -0.03
C VAL A 8 -3.94 -5.82 0.24
N ILE A 9 -3.64 -5.60 1.52
CA ILE A 9 -2.30 -5.26 1.98
C ILE A 9 -1.73 -6.46 2.72
N ILE A 10 -0.54 -6.89 2.30
CA ILE A 10 0.23 -7.97 2.89
C ILE A 10 1.42 -7.36 3.62
N LEU A 11 1.57 -7.68 4.89
CA LEU A 11 2.71 -7.29 5.69
C LEU A 11 3.76 -8.40 5.66
N VAL A 12 4.99 -8.05 5.27
CA VAL A 12 6.13 -8.96 5.19
C VAL A 12 7.25 -8.43 6.07
N GLU A 13 7.71 -9.24 7.02
CA GLU A 13 8.91 -8.95 7.82
C GLU A 13 10.14 -9.53 7.12
N THR A 14 11.15 -8.69 6.92
CA THR A 14 12.43 -9.11 6.35
C THR A 14 13.38 -9.60 7.45
N LYS A 15 14.42 -10.35 7.07
CA LYS A 15 15.46 -10.83 8.01
C LYS A 15 16.19 -9.71 8.76
N ASP A 16 16.12 -8.48 8.23
CA ASP A 16 16.72 -7.28 8.80
C ASP A 16 15.80 -6.60 9.86
N LYS A 17 14.72 -7.27 10.29
CA LYS A 17 13.63 -6.71 11.12
C LYS A 17 12.92 -5.50 10.51
N LYS A 18 13.10 -5.26 9.21
CA LYS A 18 12.38 -4.23 8.46
C LYS A 18 11.05 -4.77 7.96
N ILE A 19 10.02 -3.94 8.06
CA ILE A 19 8.68 -4.25 7.59
C ILE A 19 8.48 -3.72 6.19
N LYS A 20 8.00 -4.58 5.29
CA LYS A 20 7.59 -4.22 3.94
C LYS A 20 6.11 -4.49 3.78
N LEU A 21 5.39 -3.52 3.24
CA LEU A 21 4.00 -3.69 2.87
C LEU A 21 3.93 -3.89 1.36
N TYR A 22 3.18 -4.91 0.95
CA TYR A 22 2.86 -5.15 -0.45
C TYR A 22 1.36 -5.02 -0.64
N GLY A 23 0.98 -4.43 -1.76
CA GLY A 23 -0.40 -4.18 -2.08
C GLY A 23 -0.80 -4.86 -3.36
N SER A 24 -2.06 -5.29 -3.43
CA SER A 24 -2.63 -5.78 -4.66
C SER A 24 -4.15 -5.63 -4.71
N PRO A 25 -4.73 -5.40 -5.89
CA PRO A 25 -6.17 -5.44 -6.07
C PRO A 25 -6.68 -6.89 -5.92
N ALA A 26 -7.66 -7.09 -5.05
CA ALA A 26 -8.33 -8.35 -4.74
C ALA A 26 -9.13 -8.91 -5.93
N ASP A 27 -9.54 -8.05 -6.87
CA ASP A 27 -10.37 -8.40 -8.03
C ASP A 27 -9.60 -9.12 -9.16
N LYS A 28 -8.26 -9.21 -9.07
CA LYS A 28 -7.46 -9.92 -10.07
C LYS A 28 -7.01 -11.28 -9.56
N ASP A 29 -7.77 -12.31 -9.94
CA ASP A 29 -7.50 -13.76 -9.82
C ASP A 29 -6.12 -14.26 -10.35
N ASN A 30 -5.19 -13.37 -10.70
CA ASN A 30 -3.82 -13.67 -11.10
C ASN A 30 -2.88 -12.65 -10.42
N LEU A 31 -2.56 -12.87 -9.14
CA LEU A 31 -1.89 -11.89 -8.28
C LEU A 31 -0.36 -11.87 -8.48
N GLU A 32 0.10 -11.14 -9.50
CA GLU A 32 1.44 -10.54 -9.48
C GLU A 32 1.44 -9.42 -8.43
N VAL A 33 2.04 -9.70 -7.27
CA VAL A 33 2.40 -8.69 -6.26
C VAL A 33 3.37 -7.71 -6.90
N GLY A 34 2.92 -6.49 -7.20
CA GLY A 34 3.70 -5.52 -7.99
C GLY A 34 3.75 -4.11 -7.41
N ASP A 35 2.97 -3.84 -6.37
CA ASP A 35 2.94 -2.56 -5.68
C ASP A 35 3.66 -2.69 -4.33
N GLU A 36 4.88 -2.17 -4.28
CA GLU A 36 5.65 -2.05 -3.04
C GLU A 36 5.24 -0.75 -2.36
N ILE A 37 4.63 -0.82 -1.17
CA ILE A 37 4.34 0.36 -0.36
C ILE A 37 5.67 0.81 0.23
N LEU A 38 6.06 2.04 -0.10
CA LEU A 38 7.25 2.69 0.45
C LEU A 38 6.90 3.48 1.71
N GLU A 39 5.73 4.14 1.71
CA GLU A 39 5.32 5.04 2.79
C GLU A 39 3.85 4.84 3.16
N VAL A 40 3.53 4.97 4.44
CA VAL A 40 2.17 4.92 5.01
C VAL A 40 1.93 6.19 5.78
N ASN A 41 0.89 6.93 5.40
CA ASN A 41 0.48 8.22 5.97
C ASN A 41 1.63 9.25 6.01
N GLY A 42 2.52 9.21 5.02
CA GLY A 42 3.73 10.05 4.96
C GLY A 42 4.87 9.60 5.89
N LYS A 43 4.77 8.42 6.51
CA LYS A 43 5.85 7.78 7.28
C LYS A 43 6.46 6.63 6.48
N THR A 44 7.77 6.66 6.30
CA THR A 44 8.51 5.59 5.63
C THR A 44 8.48 4.31 6.47
N LEU A 45 8.31 3.17 5.80
CA LEU A 45 8.36 1.86 6.47
C LEU A 45 9.78 1.36 6.71
N GLU A 46 10.76 1.93 6.01
CA GLU A 46 12.16 1.53 6.08
C GLU A 46 12.77 1.64 7.49
N ASP A 47 12.30 2.59 8.30
CA ASP A 47 12.75 2.83 9.68
C ASP A 47 11.72 2.36 10.72
N ALA A 48 10.58 1.83 10.28
CA ALA A 48 9.48 1.46 11.16
C ALA A 48 9.58 0.00 11.62
N THR A 49 9.38 -0.22 12.93
CA THR A 49 9.27 -1.57 13.51
C THR A 49 7.87 -2.15 13.31
N HIS A 50 7.72 -3.47 13.43
CA HIS A 50 6.41 -4.15 13.37
C HIS A 50 5.35 -3.43 14.24
N THR A 51 5.69 -3.16 15.50
CA THR A 51 4.78 -2.51 16.45
C THR A 51 4.46 -1.08 16.03
N GLU A 52 5.45 -0.32 15.55
CA GLU A 52 5.24 1.04 15.04
C GLU A 52 4.28 1.05 13.86
N VAL A 53 4.49 0.17 12.87
CA VAL A 53 3.63 0.07 11.68
C VAL A 53 2.21 -0.31 12.07
N ILE A 54 2.04 -1.31 12.94
CA ILE A 54 0.71 -1.74 13.41
C ILE A 54 0.01 -0.62 14.17
N ASN A 55 0.69 0.03 15.12
CA ASN A 55 0.13 1.16 15.87
C ASN A 55 -0.25 2.30 14.92
N HIS A 56 0.59 2.56 13.91
CA HIS A 56 0.35 3.60 12.93
C HIS A 56 -0.88 3.30 12.08
N ILE A 57 -1.02 2.07 11.57
CA ILE A 57 -2.22 1.62 10.85
C ILE A 57 -3.46 1.73 11.77
N HIS A 58 -3.36 1.32 13.04
CA HIS A 58 -4.43 1.49 14.02
C HIS A 58 -4.86 2.94 14.21
N GLN A 59 -3.90 3.88 14.22
CA GLN A 59 -4.18 5.30 14.26
C GLN A 59 -4.83 5.80 12.96
N CYS A 60 -4.42 5.27 11.80
CA CYS A 60 -5.04 5.56 10.51
C CYS A 60 -6.50 5.08 10.47
N ILE A 61 -6.78 3.87 11.00
CA ILE A 61 -8.15 3.37 11.19
C ILE A 61 -8.98 4.34 12.05
N ARG A 62 -8.37 4.89 13.11
CA ARG A 62 -9.03 5.91 13.96
C ARG A 62 -9.36 7.20 13.22
N SER A 63 -8.43 7.68 12.39
CA SER A 63 -8.65 8.85 11.52
C SER A 63 -9.53 8.57 10.30
N ARG A 64 -9.97 7.31 10.12
CA ARG A 64 -10.70 6.81 8.94
C ARG A 64 -10.00 7.08 7.61
N THR A 65 -8.73 7.47 7.63
CA THR A 65 -8.01 7.93 6.44
C THR A 65 -6.61 7.32 6.47
N ILE A 66 -6.18 6.75 5.34
CA ILE A 66 -4.82 6.26 5.14
C ILE A 66 -4.32 6.69 3.78
N CYS A 67 -3.08 7.17 3.77
CA CYS A 67 -2.36 7.46 2.54
C CYS A 67 -1.28 6.40 2.38
N LEU A 68 -1.14 5.79 1.21
CA LEU A 68 -0.15 4.76 0.94
C LEU A 68 0.60 5.18 -0.31
N ARG A 69 1.90 5.40 -0.19
CA ARG A 69 2.73 5.66 -1.36
C ARG A 69 3.27 4.33 -1.85
N VAL A 70 2.79 3.88 -3.01
CA VAL A 70 3.26 2.64 -3.63
C VAL A 70 4.11 2.93 -4.84
N LYS A 71 5.12 2.10 -5.05
CA LYS A 71 5.92 2.09 -6.26
C LYS A 71 5.49 0.90 -7.10
N ARG A 72 4.87 1.19 -8.24
CA ARG A 72 4.45 0.17 -9.19
C ARG A 72 5.58 -0.13 -10.18
N ARG A 73 6.03 -1.38 -10.23
CA ARG A 73 6.87 -1.85 -11.33
C ARG A 73 5.95 -2.07 -12.53
N SER A 74 6.06 -1.20 -13.53
CA SER A 74 5.14 -1.08 -14.68
C SER A 74 4.68 -2.42 -15.26
N GLY A 75 3.44 -2.81 -15.00
CA GLY A 75 2.85 -4.07 -15.49
C GLY A 75 1.32 -4.19 -15.51
N ALA A 76 0.54 -3.31 -14.85
CA ALA A 76 -0.91 -3.33 -15.02
C ALA A 76 -1.54 -1.95 -14.91
N ARG A 77 -2.43 -1.63 -15.85
CA ARG A 77 -3.17 -0.38 -15.92
C ARG A 77 -4.45 -0.55 -15.10
N LEU A 78 -4.81 0.43 -14.27
CA LEU A 78 -6.20 0.74 -13.91
C LEU A 78 -6.33 2.22 -13.53
N GLY A 79 -6.72 3.02 -14.53
CA GLY A 79 -7.71 4.10 -14.38
C GLY A 79 -7.36 5.40 -13.66
N LYS A 80 -6.61 6.32 -14.30
CA LYS A 80 -7.14 7.62 -14.80
C LYS A 80 -6.06 8.48 -15.48
N ARG A 81 -6.34 8.76 -16.77
CA ARG A 81 -5.81 9.82 -17.66
C ARG A 81 -4.41 9.62 -18.29
N LYS A 82 -4.38 9.95 -19.58
CA LYS A 82 -3.41 9.63 -20.65
C LYS A 82 -2.03 10.26 -20.42
N GLY A 83 -0.96 9.52 -20.72
CA GLY A 83 0.38 10.10 -20.90
C GLY A 83 1.53 9.10 -20.79
N LYS A 84 1.92 8.54 -21.95
CA LYS A 84 3.24 7.99 -22.38
C LYS A 84 4.31 7.50 -21.39
N THR A 85 4.95 6.41 -21.85
CA THR A 85 6.31 5.88 -21.58
C THR A 85 6.60 5.26 -20.20
N GLY A 86 7.30 4.11 -20.24
CA GLY A 86 7.61 3.23 -19.10
C GLY A 86 8.40 3.92 -17.98
N CYS A 87 7.70 4.64 -17.13
CA CYS A 87 8.22 5.21 -15.90
C CYS A 87 7.81 4.30 -14.74
N CYS A 88 8.72 4.04 -13.80
CA CYS A 88 8.33 3.52 -12.49
C CYS A 88 7.38 4.54 -11.86
N GLN A 89 6.08 4.27 -11.87
CA GLN A 89 5.11 5.21 -11.34
C GLN A 89 5.01 5.00 -9.83
N VAL A 90 5.39 6.03 -9.07
CA VAL A 90 5.04 6.14 -7.66
C VAL A 90 3.65 6.75 -7.60
N VAL A 91 2.71 6.06 -6.97
CA VAL A 91 1.31 6.45 -6.87
C VAL A 91 0.95 6.56 -5.40
N ASP A 92 0.36 7.70 -5.02
CA ASP A 92 -0.21 7.88 -3.69
C ASP A 92 -1.68 7.40 -3.69
N TYR A 93 -1.96 6.34 -2.94
CA TYR A 93 -3.29 5.80 -2.68
C TYR A 93 -3.85 6.41 -1.41
N VAL A 94 -4.93 7.18 -1.52
CA VAL A 94 -5.67 7.65 -0.35
C VAL A 94 -6.95 6.83 -0.25
N GLY A 95 -7.10 6.10 0.85
CA GLY A 95 -8.26 5.27 1.13
C GLY A 95 -8.95 5.69 2.42
N GLU A 96 -10.27 5.55 2.45
CA GLU A 96 -11.06 5.70 3.68
C GLU A 96 -11.18 4.32 4.35
N LEU A 97 -10.68 4.17 5.59
CA LEU A 97 -10.88 2.95 6.34
C LEU A 97 -12.29 2.94 6.91
N ARG A 98 -13.14 2.09 6.35
CA ARG A 98 -14.44 1.77 6.93
C ARG A 98 -14.25 0.62 7.93
N LYS A 99 -14.62 0.86 9.19
CA LYS A 99 -14.90 -0.25 10.11
C LYS A 99 -16.27 -0.80 9.71
N THR A 100 -16.29 -1.94 9.02
CA THR A 100 -17.51 -2.74 8.84
C THR A 100 -17.68 -3.66 10.05
#